data_AF-A0A351ZWM2-F1
#
_entry.id   AF-A0A351ZWM2-F1
#
_cell.length_a   1.000
_cell.length_b   1.000
_cell.length_c   1.000
_cell.angle_alpha   90.00
_cell.angle_beta   90.00
_cell.angle_gamma   90.00
#
_symmetry.space_group_name_H-M   'P 1'
#
loop_
_entity.id
_entity.type
_entity.pdbx_description
1 polymer ?
#
loop_
_entity_poly.entity_id
_entity_poly.type
_entity_poly.pdbx_seq_one_letter_code
_entity_poly.pdbx_strand_id
1 'polypeptide(L)'
;MARKKEQSVPGPLRSQMLRYMLMAREFDTAMLRLYRQGKAFGGVYSQLGNEAVSVGSAMALDRTRDVLFPMHRNIGGHFVFGQSLDQLMINHLAREGSQMRGTDGTGHYADPALRIYGNVSHLGAMIPVAAGFSMADAMRGITTVSMTYIGDGGAQVGEVHEALNFASVHKLPLILIIENNQYAYSTPNSLEFACEHLSDRARG
;
A
#
# COMPACT_ATOMS: atom_id res chain seq x y z
N MET A 1 -1.52 1.76 32.24
CA MET A 1 -2.54 1.45 31.22
C MET A 1 -2.86 -0.03 31.28
N ALA A 2 -4.11 -0.41 31.56
CA ALA A 2 -4.50 -1.82 31.51
C ALA A 2 -4.38 -2.32 30.06
N ARG A 3 -3.57 -3.36 29.82
CA ARG A 3 -3.56 -4.06 28.52
C ARG A 3 -5.00 -4.53 28.26
N LYS A 4 -5.67 -3.95 27.27
CA LYS A 4 -6.91 -4.52 26.71
C LYS A 4 -6.62 -6.00 26.43
N LYS A 5 -7.47 -6.91 26.91
CA LYS A 5 -7.38 -8.33 26.58
C LYS A 5 -7.22 -8.45 25.07
N GLU A 6 -6.14 -9.08 24.63
CA GLU A 6 -5.89 -9.39 23.23
C GLU A 6 -7.08 -10.23 22.74
N GLN A 7 -7.94 -9.62 21.93
CA GLN A 7 -9.00 -10.37 21.27
C GLN A 7 -8.34 -11.25 20.21
N SER A 8 -8.46 -12.56 20.37
CA SER A 8 -7.92 -13.49 19.39
C SER A 8 -8.65 -13.33 18.06
N VAL A 9 -7.92 -13.04 16.98
CA VAL A 9 -8.45 -13.01 15.61
C VAL A 9 -9.12 -14.36 15.31
N PRO A 10 -10.37 -14.43 14.82
CA PRO A 10 -11.06 -15.69 14.56
C PRO A 10 -10.30 -16.63 13.61
N GLY A 11 -10.42 -17.95 13.82
CA GLY A 11 -9.72 -18.97 13.03
C GLY A 11 -9.87 -18.84 11.51
N PRO A 12 -11.09 -18.70 10.97
CA PRO A 12 -11.30 -18.50 9.54
C PRO A 12 -10.60 -17.26 8.98
N LEU A 13 -10.62 -16.16 9.74
CA LEU A 13 -9.96 -14.92 9.35
C LEU A 13 -8.44 -15.08 9.29
N ARG A 14 -7.84 -15.78 10.28
CA ARG A 14 -6.40 -16.10 10.26
C ARG A 14 -6.00 -16.92 9.04
N SER A 15 -6.78 -17.96 8.70
CA SER A 15 -6.52 -18.79 7.52
C SER A 15 -6.60 -17.98 6.22
N GLN A 16 -7.55 -17.04 6.15
CA GLN A 16 -7.68 -16.15 5.00
C GLN A 16 -6.50 -15.17 4.88
N MET A 17 -6.08 -14.55 5.98
CA MET A 17 -4.90 -13.69 6.00
C MET A 17 -3.64 -14.46 5.56
N LEU A 18 -3.45 -15.67 6.08
CA LEU A 18 -2.33 -16.53 5.67
C LEU A 18 -2.39 -16.86 4.17
N ARG A 19 -3.57 -17.18 3.64
CA ARG A 19 -3.74 -17.43 2.21
C ARG A 19 -3.32 -16.21 1.39
N TYR A 20 -3.76 -15.01 1.75
CA TYR A 20 -3.37 -13.81 1.02
C TYR A 20 -1.88 -13.51 1.13
N MET A 21 -1.26 -13.71 2.29
CA MET A 21 0.19 -13.56 2.45
C MET A 21 0.97 -14.54 1.56
N LEU A 22 0.52 -15.79 1.47
CA LEU A 22 1.13 -16.79 0.58
C LEU A 22 0.93 -16.44 -0.90
N MET A 23 -0.25 -15.96 -1.30
CA MET A 23 -0.47 -15.50 -2.68
C MET A 23 0.44 -14.32 -3.03
N ALA A 24 0.57 -13.36 -2.11
CA ALA A 24 1.49 -12.23 -2.19
C ALA A 24 2.94 -12.67 -2.40
N ARG A 25 3.42 -13.62 -1.57
CA ARG A 25 4.75 -14.23 -1.66
C ARG A 25 4.98 -14.89 -3.02
N GLU A 26 4.04 -15.72 -3.46
CA GLU A 26 4.17 -16.50 -4.69
C GLU A 26 4.11 -15.62 -5.94
N PHE A 27 3.28 -14.57 -5.93
CA PHE A 27 3.25 -13.57 -6.98
C PHE A 27 4.62 -12.95 -7.20
N ASP A 28 5.23 -12.42 -6.14
CA ASP A 28 6.57 -11.83 -6.20
C ASP A 28 7.65 -12.82 -6.64
N THR A 29 7.61 -14.03 -6.09
CA THR A 29 8.56 -15.09 -6.44
C THR A 29 8.42 -15.49 -7.91
N ALA A 30 7.20 -15.48 -8.46
CA ALA A 30 6.97 -15.67 -9.88
C ALA A 30 7.49 -14.48 -10.73
N MET A 31 7.25 -13.24 -10.31
CA MET A 31 7.74 -12.05 -11.02
C MET A 31 9.25 -11.99 -11.08
N LEU A 32 9.94 -12.27 -9.97
CA LEU A 32 11.40 -12.37 -9.95
C LEU A 32 11.92 -13.47 -10.88
N ARG A 33 11.24 -14.62 -10.96
CA ARG A 33 11.57 -15.70 -11.90
C ARG A 33 11.40 -15.26 -13.35
N LEU A 34 10.29 -14.61 -13.70
CA LEU A 34 10.02 -14.13 -15.05
C LEU A 34 11.01 -13.02 -15.46
N TYR A 35 11.32 -12.11 -14.56
CA TYR A 35 12.31 -11.06 -14.78
C TYR A 35 13.70 -11.62 -15.08
N ARG A 36 14.16 -12.59 -14.29
CA ARG A 36 15.45 -13.29 -14.54
C ARG A 36 15.47 -14.06 -15.86
N GLN A 37 14.32 -14.44 -16.40
CA GLN A 37 14.17 -15.07 -17.71
C GLN A 37 14.04 -14.05 -18.85
N GLY A 38 14.04 -12.75 -18.57
CA GLY A 38 13.79 -11.69 -19.56
C GLY A 38 12.35 -11.63 -20.07
N LYS A 39 11.40 -12.21 -19.32
CA LYS A 39 9.97 -12.28 -19.71
C LYS A 39 9.10 -11.21 -19.07
N ALA A 40 9.57 -10.59 -17.99
CA ALA A 40 8.97 -9.39 -17.42
C ALA A 40 9.81 -8.17 -17.84
N PHE A 41 9.14 -7.11 -18.28
CA PHE A 41 9.79 -5.90 -18.76
C PHE A 41 9.86 -4.85 -17.65
N GLY A 42 10.89 -4.00 -17.68
CA GLY A 42 11.12 -2.93 -16.70
C GLY A 42 11.44 -3.43 -15.28
N GLY A 43 11.14 -2.63 -14.26
CA GLY A 43 11.54 -2.91 -12.87
C GLY A 43 10.67 -3.94 -12.17
N VAL A 44 11.27 -4.85 -11.40
CA VAL A 44 10.54 -5.71 -10.46
C VAL A 44 10.88 -5.30 -9.03
N TYR A 45 9.88 -4.82 -8.32
CA TYR A 45 9.99 -4.43 -6.93
C TYR A 45 9.20 -5.41 -6.08
N SER A 46 9.91 -6.10 -5.20
CA SER A 46 9.32 -7.15 -4.38
C SER A 46 8.97 -6.63 -2.99
N GLN A 47 7.83 -7.08 -2.48
CA GLN A 47 7.36 -6.97 -1.11
C GLN A 47 7.72 -8.19 -0.24
N LEU A 48 8.62 -9.09 -0.66
CA LEU A 48 9.08 -10.21 0.17
C LEU A 48 9.51 -9.69 1.56
N GLY A 49 8.86 -10.18 2.62
CA GLY A 49 9.05 -9.71 4.01
C GLY A 49 8.01 -8.69 4.50
N ASN A 50 7.21 -8.09 3.60
CA ASN A 50 6.16 -7.10 3.91
C ASN A 50 4.74 -7.65 3.73
N GLU A 51 4.58 -8.97 3.52
CA GLU A 51 3.26 -9.57 3.27
C GLU A 51 2.30 -9.34 4.44
N ALA A 52 2.80 -9.42 5.67
CA ALA A 52 2.00 -9.27 6.88
C ALA A 52 1.47 -7.85 7.08
N VAL A 53 2.28 -6.82 6.79
CA VAL A 53 1.81 -5.42 6.89
C VAL A 53 0.77 -5.17 5.82
N SER A 54 1.07 -5.49 4.55
CA SER A 54 0.19 -5.31 3.40
C SER A 54 -1.17 -6.00 3.54
N VAL A 55 -1.19 -7.28 3.93
CA VAL A 55 -2.44 -8.03 4.13
C VAL A 55 -3.12 -7.62 5.44
N GLY A 56 -2.36 -7.48 6.52
CA GLY A 56 -2.90 -7.20 7.85
C GLY A 56 -3.67 -5.88 7.91
N SER A 57 -3.08 -4.81 7.39
CA SER A 57 -3.73 -3.50 7.33
C SER A 57 -4.91 -3.48 6.37
N ALA A 58 -4.78 -4.08 5.18
CA ALA A 58 -5.86 -4.10 4.21
C ALA A 58 -7.09 -4.88 4.71
N MET A 59 -6.88 -5.96 5.49
CA MET A 59 -7.97 -6.75 6.08
C MET A 59 -8.72 -6.00 7.19
N ALA A 60 -8.15 -4.92 7.72
CA ALA A 60 -8.82 -4.06 8.70
C ALA A 60 -9.76 -3.02 8.05
N LEU A 61 -9.68 -2.82 6.73
CA LEU A 61 -10.57 -1.92 6.00
C LEU A 61 -11.90 -2.59 5.64
N ASP A 62 -12.96 -1.78 5.63
CA ASP A 62 -14.24 -2.16 5.05
C ASP A 62 -14.20 -1.95 3.54
N ARG A 63 -13.98 -3.04 2.79
CA ARG A 63 -13.86 -3.05 1.32
C ARG A 63 -15.08 -2.50 0.58
N THR A 64 -16.21 -2.32 1.25
CA THR A 64 -17.43 -1.74 0.62
C THR A 64 -17.43 -0.22 0.62
N ARG A 65 -16.63 0.43 1.48
CA ARG A 65 -16.64 1.88 1.68
C ARG A 65 -15.24 2.51 1.74
N ASP A 66 -14.27 1.82 2.32
CA ASP A 66 -12.92 2.34 2.51
C ASP A 66 -12.13 2.23 1.21
N VAL A 67 -11.06 3.00 1.10
CA VAL A 67 -10.28 3.13 -0.13
C VAL A 67 -8.81 2.84 0.14
N LEU A 68 -8.20 2.08 -0.78
CA LEU A 68 -6.81 1.66 -0.69
C LEU A 68 -5.96 2.43 -1.71
N PHE A 69 -4.93 3.09 -1.21
CA PHE A 69 -3.85 3.70 -2.00
C PHE A 69 -2.55 2.92 -1.74
N PRO A 70 -2.36 1.75 -2.40
CA PRO A 70 -1.19 0.91 -2.16
C PRO A 70 0.08 1.59 -2.69
N MET A 71 1.25 1.18 -2.18
CA MET A 71 2.52 1.37 -2.89
C MET A 71 2.94 0.11 -3.64
N HIS A 72 3.99 0.20 -4.45
CA HIS A 72 4.52 -0.89 -5.29
C HIS A 72 4.86 -2.19 -4.51
N ARG A 73 4.99 -2.12 -3.18
CA ARG A 73 5.21 -3.28 -2.28
C ARG A 73 3.95 -3.76 -1.55
N ASN A 74 2.76 -3.52 -2.07
CA ASN A 74 1.51 -3.89 -1.38
C ASN A 74 0.59 -4.82 -2.18
N ILE A 75 1.13 -5.78 -2.93
CA ILE A 75 0.29 -6.74 -3.70
C ILE A 75 -0.65 -7.56 -2.81
N GLY A 76 -0.28 -7.77 -1.54
CA GLY A 76 -1.18 -8.36 -0.53
C GLY A 76 -2.51 -7.61 -0.40
N GLY A 77 -2.48 -6.27 -0.33
CA GLY A 77 -3.67 -5.43 -0.28
C GLY A 77 -4.56 -5.55 -1.52
N HIS A 78 -3.97 -5.71 -2.71
CA HIS A 78 -4.73 -5.96 -3.95
C HIS A 78 -5.54 -7.26 -3.87
N PHE A 79 -4.94 -8.35 -3.38
CA PHE A 79 -5.66 -9.62 -3.20
C PHE A 79 -6.78 -9.52 -2.16
N VAL A 80 -6.56 -8.78 -1.07
CA VAL A 80 -7.58 -8.55 -0.04
C VAL A 80 -8.80 -7.82 -0.61
N PHE A 81 -8.55 -6.81 -1.45
CA PHE A 81 -9.59 -6.04 -2.13
C PHE A 81 -10.22 -6.76 -3.33
N GLY A 82 -9.76 -7.98 -3.63
CA GLY A 82 -10.41 -8.88 -4.58
C GLY A 82 -9.83 -8.87 -5.99
N GLN A 83 -8.69 -8.20 -6.20
CA GLN A 83 -8.03 -8.23 -7.51
C GLN A 83 -7.52 -9.66 -7.79
N SER A 84 -7.84 -10.18 -8.99
CA SER A 84 -7.47 -11.54 -9.36
C SER A 84 -5.98 -11.64 -9.70
N LEU A 85 -5.40 -12.82 -9.46
CA LEU A 85 -4.03 -13.13 -9.87
C LEU A 85 -3.85 -12.89 -11.37
N ASP A 86 -4.79 -13.36 -12.19
CA ASP A 86 -4.73 -13.22 -13.64
C ASP A 86 -4.67 -11.75 -14.05
N GLN A 87 -5.50 -10.88 -13.47
CA GLN A 87 -5.50 -9.46 -13.81
C GLN A 87 -4.18 -8.78 -13.42
N LEU A 88 -3.62 -9.11 -12.24
CA LEU A 88 -2.32 -8.60 -11.81
C LEU A 88 -1.19 -9.07 -12.73
N MET A 89 -1.23 -10.33 -13.17
CA MET A 89 -0.26 -10.89 -14.12
C MET A 89 -0.37 -10.26 -15.52
N ILE A 90 -1.60 -10.07 -16.01
CA ILE A 90 -1.89 -9.40 -17.28
C ILE A 90 -1.37 -7.96 -17.24
N ASN A 91 -1.63 -7.24 -16.14
CA ASN A 91 -1.12 -5.88 -15.93
C ASN A 91 0.41 -5.88 -15.91
N HIS A 92 1.03 -6.76 -15.12
CA HIS A 92 2.49 -6.78 -14.94
C HIS A 92 3.25 -7.11 -16.23
N LEU A 93 2.72 -8.03 -17.02
CA LEU A 93 3.33 -8.47 -18.28
C LEU A 93 2.90 -7.62 -19.48
N ALA A 94 2.21 -6.49 -19.25
CA ALA A 94 1.68 -5.58 -20.26
C ALA A 94 0.92 -6.32 -21.38
N ARG A 95 0.07 -7.28 -20.99
CA ARG A 95 -0.74 -8.08 -21.93
C ARG A 95 -2.06 -7.40 -22.26
N GLU A 96 -2.67 -7.86 -23.34
CA GLU A 96 -4.05 -7.48 -23.70
C GLU A 96 -5.00 -7.74 -22.53
N GLY A 97 -5.95 -6.82 -22.31
CA GLY A 97 -6.83 -6.84 -21.13
C GLY A 97 -6.22 -6.18 -19.88
N SER A 98 -5.00 -5.63 -19.97
CA SER A 98 -4.44 -4.83 -18.88
C SER A 98 -5.30 -3.59 -18.60
N GLN A 99 -5.63 -3.38 -17.33
CA GLN A 99 -6.32 -2.17 -16.85
C GLN A 99 -5.46 -0.92 -17.09
N MET A 100 -4.14 -1.09 -17.11
CA MET A 100 -3.18 -0.03 -17.39
C MET A 100 -2.96 0.17 -18.90
N ARG A 101 -3.64 -0.63 -19.76
CA ARG A 101 -3.58 -0.53 -21.23
C ARG A 101 -2.16 -0.60 -21.82
N GLY A 102 -1.23 -1.21 -21.08
CA GLY A 102 0.18 -1.31 -21.46
C GLY A 102 0.97 0.00 -21.36
N THR A 103 0.41 1.09 -20.81
CA THR A 103 1.15 2.33 -20.57
C THR A 103 2.01 2.26 -19.32
N ASP A 104 1.64 1.37 -18.39
CA ASP A 104 2.38 1.00 -17.21
C ASP A 104 2.12 -0.48 -16.91
N GLY A 105 3.00 -1.10 -16.12
CA GLY A 105 2.89 -2.50 -15.71
C GLY A 105 3.87 -2.89 -14.60
N THR A 106 4.91 -2.10 -14.35
CA THR A 106 6.00 -2.50 -13.46
C THR A 106 5.79 -2.07 -12.03
N GLY A 107 4.82 -2.70 -11.37
CA GLY A 107 4.52 -2.43 -9.96
C GLY A 107 3.53 -1.29 -9.73
N HIS A 108 2.87 -0.80 -10.79
CA HIS A 108 1.76 0.14 -10.71
C HIS A 108 0.46 -0.59 -11.07
N TYR A 109 -0.38 -0.80 -10.07
CA TYR A 109 -1.66 -1.48 -10.25
C TYR A 109 -2.76 -0.64 -9.66
N ALA A 110 -3.87 -0.50 -10.37
CA ALA A 110 -5.06 0.16 -9.88
C ALA A 110 -6.30 -0.57 -10.36
N ASP A 111 -7.37 -0.48 -9.58
CA ASP A 111 -8.70 -0.90 -9.97
C ASP A 111 -9.73 -0.08 -9.18
N PRO A 112 -10.18 1.06 -9.74
CA PRO A 112 -11.16 1.92 -9.07
C PRO A 112 -12.50 1.22 -8.81
N ALA A 113 -12.87 0.19 -9.57
CA ALA A 113 -14.09 -0.58 -9.32
C ALA A 113 -13.98 -1.40 -8.03
N LEU A 114 -12.76 -1.78 -7.66
CA LEU A 114 -12.43 -2.40 -6.38
C LEU A 114 -12.02 -1.36 -5.32
N ARG A 115 -12.13 -0.06 -5.57
CA ARG A 115 -11.66 1.02 -4.68
C ARG A 115 -10.15 0.99 -4.41
N ILE A 116 -9.38 0.54 -5.39
CA ILE A 116 -7.91 0.55 -5.36
C ILE A 116 -7.40 1.65 -6.31
N TYR A 117 -6.75 2.66 -5.75
CA TYR A 117 -6.14 3.75 -6.50
C TYR A 117 -4.63 3.62 -6.45
N GLY A 118 -4.07 3.09 -7.53
CA GLY A 118 -2.67 2.68 -7.62
C GLY A 118 -1.65 3.79 -7.42
N ASN A 119 -0.44 3.39 -7.06
CA ASN A 119 0.69 4.30 -6.97
C ASN A 119 1.20 4.76 -8.33
N VAL A 120 1.99 5.83 -8.27
CA VAL A 120 2.90 6.29 -9.31
C VAL A 120 4.34 6.16 -8.80
N SER A 121 5.33 6.32 -9.69
CA SER A 121 6.76 6.22 -9.31
C SER A 121 7.20 7.27 -8.28
N HIS A 122 6.53 8.42 -8.24
CA HIS A 122 6.85 9.51 -7.33
C HIS A 122 6.43 9.14 -5.91
N LEU A 123 7.42 8.85 -5.06
CA LEU A 123 7.20 8.51 -3.65
C LEU A 123 6.49 9.67 -2.94
N GLY A 124 5.47 9.35 -2.14
CA GLY A 124 4.69 10.34 -1.39
C GLY A 124 3.52 10.96 -2.16
N ALA A 125 3.56 10.97 -3.49
CA ALA A 125 2.56 11.68 -4.33
C ALA A 125 1.11 11.22 -4.12
N MET A 126 0.89 9.96 -3.73
CA MET A 126 -0.46 9.46 -3.48
C MET A 126 -1.02 9.83 -2.10
N ILE A 127 -0.19 10.34 -1.18
CA ILE A 127 -0.63 10.74 0.17
C ILE A 127 -1.54 11.99 0.12
N PRO A 128 -1.15 13.10 -0.56
CA PRO A 128 -2.08 14.23 -0.72
C PRO A 128 -3.30 13.86 -1.56
N VAL A 129 -3.19 12.95 -2.53
CA VAL A 129 -4.34 12.43 -3.28
C VAL A 129 -5.32 11.68 -2.36
N ALA A 130 -4.81 10.82 -1.48
CA ALA A 130 -5.62 10.11 -0.50
C ALA A 130 -6.31 11.07 0.49
N ALA A 131 -5.61 12.11 0.94
CA ALA A 131 -6.19 13.19 1.75
C ALA A 131 -7.31 13.92 1.00
N GLY A 132 -7.07 14.31 -0.25
CA GLY A 132 -8.07 14.95 -1.11
C GLY A 132 -9.30 14.08 -1.33
N PHE A 133 -9.11 12.76 -1.50
CA PHE A 133 -10.22 11.80 -1.60
C PHE A 133 -11.06 11.80 -0.31
N SER A 134 -10.43 11.68 0.85
CA SER A 134 -11.13 11.72 2.15
C SER A 134 -11.88 13.03 2.36
N MET A 135 -11.29 14.16 1.97
CA MET A 135 -11.94 15.46 2.05
C MET A 135 -13.17 15.54 1.14
N ALA A 136 -13.05 15.07 -0.10
CA ALA A 136 -14.14 15.10 -1.05
C ALA A 136 -15.31 14.21 -0.60
N ASP A 137 -15.05 13.06 0.01
CA ASP A 137 -16.09 12.21 0.60
C ASP A 137 -16.72 12.87 1.84
N ALA A 138 -15.92 13.47 2.72
CA ALA A 138 -16.43 14.21 3.87
C ALA A 138 -17.35 15.37 3.46
N MET A 139 -17.00 16.13 2.41
CA MET A 139 -17.84 17.21 1.86
C MET A 139 -19.16 16.70 1.29
N ARG A 140 -19.24 15.43 0.87
CA ARG A 140 -20.46 14.78 0.38
C ARG A 140 -21.24 14.06 1.48
N GLY A 141 -20.78 14.11 2.72
CA GLY A 141 -21.39 13.35 3.83
C GLY A 141 -21.18 11.83 3.72
N ILE A 142 -20.18 11.40 2.95
CA ILE A 142 -19.84 9.98 2.78
C ILE A 142 -18.83 9.59 3.87
N THR A 143 -19.11 8.49 4.57
CA THR A 143 -18.19 7.93 5.57
C THR A 143 -17.22 6.97 4.89
N THR A 144 -15.95 7.37 4.80
CA THR A 144 -14.87 6.61 4.18
C THR A 144 -13.59 6.76 5.01
N VAL A 145 -12.78 5.72 5.08
CA VAL A 145 -11.37 5.81 5.47
C VAL A 145 -10.48 5.63 4.23
N SER A 146 -9.52 6.54 4.06
CA SER A 146 -8.44 6.35 3.08
C SER A 146 -7.22 5.78 3.77
N MET A 147 -6.67 4.69 3.25
CA MET A 147 -5.41 4.13 3.73
C MET A 147 -4.35 4.17 2.64
N THR A 148 -3.17 4.68 2.98
CA THR A 148 -2.03 4.77 2.08
C THR A 148 -0.75 4.33 2.76
N TYR A 149 0.28 4.05 1.96
CA TYR A 149 1.54 3.48 2.41
C TYR A 149 2.72 4.29 1.90
N ILE A 150 3.82 4.25 2.65
CA ILE A 150 5.11 4.78 2.23
C ILE A 150 6.25 4.02 2.91
N GLY A 151 7.41 3.91 2.27
CA GLY A 151 8.62 3.40 2.92
C GLY A 151 9.29 4.45 3.82
N ASP A 152 10.24 4.03 4.66
CA ASP A 152 11.04 4.91 5.53
C ASP A 152 11.74 6.07 4.77
N GLY A 153 12.42 5.79 3.66
CA GLY A 153 12.99 6.87 2.82
C GLY A 153 11.93 7.72 2.10
N GLY A 154 10.84 7.09 1.64
CA GLY A 154 9.73 7.83 1.04
C GLY A 154 9.07 8.79 2.03
N ALA A 155 9.11 8.50 3.33
CA ALA A 155 8.57 9.37 4.37
C ALA A 155 9.36 10.68 4.58
N GLN A 156 10.48 10.87 3.87
CA GLN A 156 11.29 12.10 3.94
C GLN A 156 10.89 13.16 2.91
N VAL A 157 10.04 12.83 1.93
CA VAL A 157 9.61 13.81 0.93
C VAL A 157 8.66 14.84 1.55
N GLY A 158 8.78 16.10 1.12
CA GLY A 158 7.99 17.21 1.68
C GLY A 158 6.48 17.01 1.57
N GLU A 159 6.02 16.38 0.49
CA GLU A 159 4.60 16.08 0.24
C GLU A 159 3.96 15.24 1.35
N VAL A 160 4.73 14.38 2.04
CA VAL A 160 4.24 13.60 3.18
C VAL A 160 3.87 14.54 4.33
N HIS A 161 4.75 15.48 4.65
CA HIS A 161 4.52 16.43 5.75
C HIS A 161 3.36 17.38 5.42
N GLU A 162 3.33 17.91 4.19
CA GLU A 162 2.25 18.78 3.72
C GLU A 162 0.88 18.08 3.80
N ALA A 163 0.80 16.85 3.30
CA ALA A 163 -0.45 16.08 3.29
C ALA A 163 -0.93 15.73 4.71
N LEU A 164 -0.02 15.34 5.61
CA LEU A 164 -0.37 15.03 7.00
C LEU A 164 -0.84 16.26 7.77
N ASN A 165 -0.16 17.41 7.59
CA ASN A 165 -0.59 18.66 8.18
C ASN A 165 -1.99 19.05 7.67
N PHE A 166 -2.21 18.99 6.36
CA PHE A 166 -3.52 19.26 5.76
C PHE A 166 -4.61 18.32 6.31
N ALA A 167 -4.35 17.02 6.33
CA ALA A 167 -5.30 16.03 6.84
C ALA A 167 -5.61 16.25 8.33
N SER A 168 -4.63 16.64 9.14
CA SER A 168 -4.77 16.92 10.57
C SER A 168 -5.68 18.14 10.82
N VAL A 169 -5.39 19.27 10.16
CA VAL A 169 -6.19 20.51 10.29
C VAL A 169 -7.65 20.27 9.90
N HIS A 170 -7.87 19.50 8.83
CA HIS A 170 -9.20 19.18 8.33
C HIS A 170 -9.86 17.96 9.00
N LYS A 171 -9.17 17.31 9.95
CA LYS A 171 -9.62 16.10 10.67
C LYS A 171 -10.08 14.98 9.72
N LEU A 172 -9.31 14.78 8.64
CA LEU A 172 -9.65 13.82 7.61
C LEU A 172 -9.43 12.37 8.08
N PRO A 173 -10.29 11.42 7.67
CA PRO A 173 -10.12 10.00 7.95
C PRO A 173 -9.04 9.36 7.05
N LEU A 174 -7.79 9.76 7.27
CA LEU A 174 -6.61 9.28 6.55
C LEU A 174 -5.72 8.43 7.47
N ILE A 175 -5.36 7.22 7.02
CA ILE A 175 -4.37 6.35 7.65
C ILE A 175 -3.13 6.30 6.75
N LEU A 176 -2.00 6.76 7.26
CA LEU A 176 -0.69 6.56 6.64
C LEU A 176 0.04 5.43 7.36
N ILE A 177 0.45 4.40 6.62
CA ILE A 177 1.30 3.32 7.12
C ILE A 177 2.71 3.52 6.59
N ILE A 178 3.68 3.61 7.51
CA ILE A 178 5.09 3.67 7.16
C ILE A 178 5.68 2.27 7.27
N GLU A 179 6.07 1.68 6.15
CA GLU A 179 6.81 0.42 6.08
C GLU A 179 8.29 0.68 6.28
N ASN A 180 8.71 0.73 7.55
CA ASN A 180 10.11 0.93 7.93
C ASN A 180 10.89 -0.38 7.86
N ASN A 181 11.49 -0.67 6.70
CA ASN A 181 12.29 -1.87 6.47
C ASN A 181 13.80 -1.63 6.66
N GLN A 182 14.15 -0.48 7.26
CA GLN A 182 15.50 -0.06 7.64
C GLN A 182 16.38 0.52 6.51
N TYR A 183 15.92 0.48 5.26
CA TYR A 183 16.71 0.90 4.11
C TYR A 183 15.87 1.56 2.99
N ALA A 184 16.29 2.76 2.62
CA ALA A 184 15.91 3.40 1.37
C ALA A 184 16.90 3.01 0.27
N TYR A 185 16.63 1.89 -0.41
CA TYR A 185 17.56 1.27 -1.36
C TYR A 185 18.90 0.92 -0.69
N SER A 186 19.94 1.75 -0.83
CA SER A 186 21.25 1.55 -0.18
C SER A 186 21.47 2.44 1.04
N THR A 187 20.56 3.37 1.33
CA THR A 187 20.68 4.33 2.43
C THR A 187 20.06 3.74 3.70
N PRO A 188 20.84 3.47 4.77
CA PRO A 188 20.28 3.04 6.04
C PRO A 188 19.57 4.19 6.77
N ASN A 189 18.61 3.87 7.63
CA ASN A 189 17.85 4.84 8.43
C ASN A 189 18.72 5.89 9.15
N SER A 190 19.91 5.51 9.64
CA SER A 190 20.84 6.42 10.34
C SER A 190 21.35 7.57 9.46
N LEU A 191 21.23 7.45 8.15
CA LEU A 191 21.56 8.50 7.18
C LEU A 191 20.31 9.17 6.59
N GLU A 192 19.12 8.68 6.93
CA GLU A 192 17.84 9.10 6.35
C GLU A 192 17.11 10.10 7.26
N PHE A 193 17.10 9.85 8.59
CA PHE A 193 16.43 10.71 9.56
C PHE A 193 17.02 10.63 10.97
N ALA A 194 16.78 11.68 11.76
CA ALA A 194 17.34 11.82 13.12
C ALA A 194 16.40 11.40 14.27
N CYS A 195 15.10 11.19 14.01
CA CYS A 195 14.16 10.76 15.05
C CYS A 195 14.35 9.28 15.41
N GLU A 196 14.11 8.90 16.66
CA GLU A 196 14.19 7.51 17.13
C GLU A 196 13.11 6.63 16.48
N HIS A 197 11.88 7.13 16.40
CA HIS A 197 10.78 6.47 15.69
C HIS A 197 10.13 7.41 14.69
N LEU A 198 9.90 6.94 13.46
CA LEU A 198 9.18 7.71 12.44
C LEU A 198 7.77 8.11 12.91
N SER A 199 7.14 7.29 13.76
CA SER A 199 5.84 7.58 14.37
C SER A 199 5.86 8.81 15.30
N ASP A 200 7.01 9.22 15.83
CA ASP A 200 7.10 10.39 16.71
C ASP A 200 6.71 11.68 15.97
N ARG A 201 6.90 11.70 14.64
CA ARG A 201 6.50 12.80 13.77
C ARG A 201 4.99 13.05 13.77
N ALA A 202 4.17 12.06 14.12
CA ALA A 202 2.72 12.22 14.18
C ALA A 202 2.24 13.14 15.33
N ARG A 203 3.13 13.49 16.28
CA ARG A 203 2.80 14.41 17.38
C ARG A 203 2.89 15.89 16.99
N GLY A 204 3.74 16.21 16.02
CA GLY A 204 3.98 17.57 15.53
C GLY A 204 3.02 17.93 14.41
#